data_AF-W2CCT4-F1
#
_entry.id   AF-W2CCT4-F1
#
_cell.length_a   1.000
_cell.length_b   1.000
_cell.length_c   1.000
_cell.angle_alpha   90.00
_cell.angle_beta   90.00
_cell.angle_gamma   90.00
#
_symmetry.space_group_name_H-M   'P 1'
#
loop_
_entity.id
_entity.type
_entity.pdbx_description
1 polymer ?
#
loop_
_entity_poly.entity_id
_entity_poly.type
_entity_poly.pdbx_seq_one_letter_code
_entity_poly.pdbx_strand_id
1 'polypeptide(L)'
;LFAFAIPEDDTSLFKREDKYYLGPIVTFKNEGGKQEIIDGQQRLTTLLLLLRAFYERSSNQKDSETKSMRKMIEQCIWKTDEFDKPDQNALKIDSEVATDEDKGEFLEILKSGKADDGFKSRYAENYRFFEKKIDAFLSDYPSYFRYLPVRILNNCILLPIEADNQDSALQIFSTLNDRGKPLSDADIFKAQCYKHYAAMGLR
;
A
#
# COMPACT_ATOMS: atom_id res chain seq x y z
N LEU A 1 7.59 4.00 -11.70
CA LEU A 1 7.52 2.56 -11.37
C LEU A 1 7.58 1.67 -12.60
N PHE A 2 6.68 1.81 -13.58
CA PHE A 2 6.70 0.98 -14.79
C PHE A 2 8.06 0.96 -15.50
N ALA A 3 8.60 2.12 -15.90
CA ALA A 3 9.90 2.21 -16.57
C ALA A 3 11.09 1.71 -15.73
N PHE A 4 10.96 1.69 -14.40
CA PHE A 4 11.96 1.07 -13.54
C PHE A 4 11.82 -0.46 -13.56
N ALA A 5 10.59 -0.95 -13.40
CA ALA A 5 10.30 -2.37 -13.34
C ALA A 5 10.38 -3.04 -14.71
N ILE A 6 10.20 -2.32 -15.82
CA ILE A 6 10.29 -2.82 -17.20
C ILE A 6 11.02 -1.72 -18.01
N PRO A 7 12.36 -1.69 -17.95
CA PRO A 7 13.14 -0.70 -18.66
C PRO A 7 12.98 -0.86 -20.17
N GLU A 8 12.69 0.23 -20.87
CA GLU A 8 12.55 0.24 -22.35
C GLU A 8 11.59 -0.84 -22.88
N ASP A 9 10.54 -1.15 -22.12
CA ASP A 9 9.57 -2.20 -22.42
C ASP A 9 10.19 -3.60 -22.57
N ASP A 10 11.40 -3.82 -22.05
CA ASP A 10 12.10 -5.11 -22.04
C ASP A 10 12.43 -5.57 -20.60
N THR A 11 11.86 -6.71 -20.23
CA THR A 11 12.08 -7.29 -18.91
C THR A 11 13.49 -7.82 -18.69
N SER A 12 14.24 -8.10 -19.74
CA SER A 12 15.61 -8.63 -19.69
C SER A 12 16.64 -7.58 -19.24
N LEU A 13 16.33 -6.30 -19.45
CA LEU A 13 17.18 -5.17 -19.05
C LEU A 13 17.11 -4.85 -17.56
N PHE A 14 16.17 -5.47 -16.83
CA PHE A 14 16.01 -5.27 -15.41
C PHE A 14 17.12 -5.93 -14.60
N LYS A 15 17.82 -5.11 -13.80
CA LYS A 15 18.86 -5.56 -12.87
C LYS A 15 18.24 -5.90 -11.51
N ARG A 16 18.47 -7.13 -11.03
CA ARG A 16 17.84 -7.63 -9.80
C ARG A 16 18.33 -6.93 -8.54
N GLU A 17 19.54 -6.39 -8.59
CA GLU A 17 20.19 -5.61 -7.55
C GLU A 17 19.64 -4.18 -7.45
N ASP A 18 19.05 -3.64 -8.52
CA ASP A 18 18.57 -2.27 -8.54
C ASP A 18 17.41 -2.08 -7.57
N LYS A 19 17.41 -0.94 -6.87
CA LYS A 19 16.39 -0.56 -5.90
C LYS A 19 15.73 0.76 -6.32
N TYR A 20 14.42 0.82 -6.14
CA TYR A 20 13.62 2.04 -6.33
C TYR A 20 13.14 2.55 -4.98
N TYR A 21 13.67 3.68 -4.54
CA TYR A 21 13.30 4.26 -3.25
C TYR A 21 11.98 5.02 -3.38
N LEU A 22 10.96 4.58 -2.65
CA LEU A 22 9.63 5.21 -2.58
C LEU A 22 9.56 6.32 -1.52
N GLY A 23 10.68 6.61 -0.87
CA GLY A 23 10.80 7.57 0.21
C GLY A 23 10.64 6.94 1.61
N PRO A 24 10.70 7.77 2.66
CA PRO A 24 10.61 7.30 4.03
C PRO A 24 9.17 6.89 4.40
N ILE A 25 9.03 5.94 5.31
CA ILE A 25 7.80 5.64 6.03
C ILE A 25 8.10 5.87 7.52
N VAL A 26 7.39 6.79 8.15
CA VAL A 26 7.65 7.16 9.55
C VAL A 26 6.67 6.38 10.42
N THR A 27 7.19 5.61 11.36
CA THR A 27 6.40 4.80 12.28
C THR A 27 6.79 5.05 13.73
N PHE A 28 5.91 4.69 14.65
CA PHE A 28 6.23 4.57 16.06
C PHE A 28 5.44 3.40 16.65
N LYS A 29 5.92 2.86 17.77
CA LYS A 29 5.20 1.84 18.51
C LYS A 29 4.28 2.49 19.54
N ASN A 30 2.98 2.21 19.46
CA ASN A 30 2.01 2.73 20.43
C ASN A 30 2.07 1.95 21.76
N GLU A 31 1.34 2.42 22.77
CA GLU A 31 1.29 1.78 24.10
C GLU A 31 0.79 0.33 24.06
N GLY A 32 -0.07 -0.01 23.08
CA GLY A 32 -0.55 -1.36 22.81
C GLY A 32 0.46 -2.25 22.07
N GLY A 33 1.67 -1.77 21.82
CA GLY A 33 2.74 -2.48 21.14
C GLY A 33 2.55 -2.64 19.63
N LYS A 34 1.56 -1.96 19.02
CA LYS A 34 1.34 -1.95 17.58
C LYS A 34 2.20 -0.87 16.92
N GLN A 35 2.70 -1.16 15.73
CA GLN A 35 3.35 -0.16 14.88
C GLN A 35 2.29 0.69 14.20
N GLU A 36 2.36 1.99 14.38
CA GLU A 36 1.50 2.98 13.73
C GLU A 36 2.31 3.81 12.74
N ILE A 37 1.69 4.15 11.61
CA ILE A 37 2.32 4.91 10.53
C ILE A 37 1.85 6.36 10.64
N ILE A 38 2.79 7.30 10.81
CA ILE A 38 2.52 8.75 10.82
C ILE A 38 2.67 9.35 9.41
N ASP A 39 3.65 8.89 8.64
CA ASP A 39 3.90 9.30 7.26
C ASP A 39 4.04 8.11 6.33
N GLY A 40 3.58 8.24 5.10
CA GLY A 40 3.64 7.21 4.08
C GLY A 40 2.35 6.40 3.94
N GLN A 41 1.30 6.73 4.69
CA GLN A 41 0.00 6.06 4.64
C GLN A 41 -0.56 6.01 3.21
N GLN A 42 -0.62 7.14 2.50
CA GLN A 42 -1.13 7.19 1.13
C GLN A 42 -0.30 6.33 0.16
N ARG A 43 1.04 6.32 0.32
CA ARG A 43 1.95 5.51 -0.50
C ARG A 43 1.70 4.03 -0.26
N LEU A 44 1.60 3.61 1.00
CA LEU A 44 1.31 2.23 1.37
C LEU A 44 -0.05 1.78 0.87
N THR A 45 -1.10 2.57 1.10
CA THR A 45 -2.46 2.26 0.62
C THR A 45 -2.51 2.12 -0.90
N THR A 46 -1.84 3.02 -1.63
CA THR A 46 -1.78 2.96 -3.09
C THR A 46 -1.12 1.67 -3.58
N LEU A 47 -0.02 1.25 -2.96
CA LEU A 47 0.67 0.00 -3.29
C LEU A 47 -0.20 -1.22 -2.97
N LEU A 48 -0.88 -1.23 -1.83
CA LEU A 48 -1.74 -2.34 -1.43
C LEU A 48 -2.91 -2.52 -2.41
N LEU A 49 -3.55 -1.42 -2.82
CA LEU A 49 -4.61 -1.46 -3.84
C LEU A 49 -4.10 -1.95 -5.20
N LEU A 50 -2.93 -1.47 -5.62
CA LEU A 50 -2.28 -1.91 -6.86
C LEU A 50 -1.99 -3.42 -6.84
N LEU A 51 -1.37 -3.90 -5.76
CA LEU A 51 -1.04 -5.32 -5.57
C LEU A 51 -2.31 -6.17 -5.50
N ARG A 52 -3.36 -5.69 -4.81
CA ARG A 52 -4.65 -6.38 -4.74
C ARG A 52 -5.29 -6.53 -6.12
N ALA A 53 -5.19 -5.52 -6.98
CA ALA A 53 -5.73 -5.57 -8.34
C ALA A 53 -4.96 -6.57 -9.22
N PHE A 54 -3.62 -6.63 -9.12
CA PHE A 54 -2.82 -7.68 -9.78
C PHE A 54 -3.19 -9.08 -9.30
N TYR A 55 -3.44 -9.23 -8.01
CA TYR A 55 -3.88 -10.48 -7.42
C TYR A 55 -5.27 -10.88 -7.95
N GLU A 56 -6.24 -9.96 -8.03
CA GLU A 56 -7.56 -10.29 -8.56
C GLU A 56 -7.47 -10.75 -10.02
N ARG A 57 -6.74 -9.96 -10.82
CA ARG A 57 -6.70 -10.16 -12.26
C ARG A 57 -5.99 -11.45 -12.70
N SER A 58 -5.12 -11.99 -11.84
CA SER A 58 -4.39 -13.24 -12.10
C SER A 58 -5.11 -14.52 -11.65
N SER A 59 -6.34 -14.44 -11.15
CA SER A 59 -7.08 -15.58 -10.58
C SER A 59 -7.21 -16.80 -11.50
N ASN A 60 -7.31 -16.56 -12.82
CA ASN A 60 -7.47 -17.62 -13.82
C ASN A 60 -6.14 -18.13 -14.41
N GLN A 61 -5.02 -17.52 -14.07
CA GLN A 61 -3.70 -17.89 -14.58
C GLN A 61 -3.07 -18.98 -13.71
N LYS A 62 -2.75 -20.13 -14.29
CA LYS A 62 -2.35 -21.34 -13.55
C LYS A 62 -0.86 -21.70 -13.64
N ASP A 63 -0.08 -20.91 -14.37
CA ASP A 63 1.36 -21.15 -14.50
C ASP A 63 2.10 -20.95 -13.17
N SER A 64 3.25 -21.60 -13.03
CA SER A 64 4.02 -21.62 -11.78
C SER A 64 4.50 -20.24 -11.36
N GLU A 65 4.93 -19.40 -12.31
CA GLU A 65 5.46 -18.07 -12.02
C GLU A 65 4.36 -17.14 -11.50
N THR A 66 3.16 -17.21 -12.09
CA THR A 66 1.99 -16.49 -11.61
C THR A 66 1.54 -16.97 -10.23
N LYS A 67 1.58 -18.28 -9.95
CA LYS A 67 1.32 -18.81 -8.60
C LYS A 67 2.31 -18.26 -7.56
N SER A 68 3.59 -18.20 -7.90
CA SER A 68 4.61 -17.61 -7.02
C SER A 68 4.37 -16.12 -6.78
N MET A 69 4.06 -15.34 -7.83
CA MET A 69 3.69 -13.93 -7.70
C MET A 69 2.47 -13.76 -6.77
N ARG A 70 1.41 -14.57 -6.96
CA ARG A 70 0.22 -14.52 -6.11
C ARG A 70 0.55 -14.79 -4.65
N LYS A 71 1.35 -15.82 -4.36
CA LYS A 71 1.81 -16.13 -3.00
C LYS A 71 2.56 -14.96 -2.35
N MET A 72 3.41 -14.27 -3.10
CA MET A 72 4.12 -13.09 -2.58
C MET A 72 3.14 -11.94 -2.24
N ILE A 73 2.13 -11.70 -3.07
CA ILE A 73 1.10 -10.70 -2.79
C ILE A 73 0.26 -11.14 -1.58
N GLU A 74 -0.07 -12.42 -1.47
CA GLU A 74 -0.83 -12.97 -0.35
C GLU A 74 -0.13 -12.71 0.99
N GLN A 75 1.15 -13.04 1.06
CA GLN A 75 2.01 -12.79 2.22
C GLN A 75 2.22 -11.30 2.50
N CYS A 76 2.00 -10.41 1.53
CA CYS A 76 2.07 -8.97 1.75
C CYS A 76 0.79 -8.40 2.38
N ILE A 77 -0.38 -8.84 1.91
CA ILE A 77 -1.68 -8.25 2.27
C ILE A 77 -2.29 -8.91 3.51
N TRP A 78 -2.26 -10.25 3.59
CA TRP A 78 -2.98 -11.02 4.59
C TRP A 78 -2.05 -11.69 5.60
N LYS A 79 -2.58 -11.98 6.79
CA LYS A 79 -1.95 -12.90 7.74
C LYS A 79 -1.99 -14.30 7.17
N THR A 80 -0.93 -15.06 7.44
CA THR A 80 -0.79 -16.44 6.98
C THR A 80 -0.64 -17.38 8.16
N ASP A 81 -1.12 -18.61 8.00
CA ASP A 81 -0.86 -19.70 8.95
C ASP A 81 0.57 -20.24 8.83
N GLU A 82 0.88 -21.29 9.62
CA GLU A 82 2.19 -21.96 9.63
C GLU A 82 2.57 -22.60 8.27
N PHE A 83 1.63 -22.72 7.34
CA PHE A 83 1.80 -23.30 6.01
C PHE A 83 1.70 -22.26 4.89
N ASP A 84 1.87 -20.98 5.21
CA ASP A 84 1.74 -19.84 4.30
C ASP A 84 0.34 -19.68 3.67
N LYS A 85 -0.72 -20.28 4.24
CA LYS A 85 -2.08 -20.08 3.71
C LYS A 85 -2.64 -18.75 4.20
N PRO A 86 -3.08 -17.85 3.30
CA PRO A 86 -3.62 -16.56 3.70
C PRO A 86 -5.04 -16.69 4.25
N ASP A 87 -5.32 -15.98 5.35
CA ASP A 87 -6.69 -15.68 5.76
C ASP A 87 -7.12 -14.33 5.16
N GLN A 88 -7.96 -14.38 4.12
CA GLN A 88 -8.39 -13.19 3.39
C GLN A 88 -9.22 -12.21 4.24
N ASN A 89 -9.71 -12.62 5.42
CA ASN A 89 -10.40 -11.76 6.37
C ASN A 89 -9.45 -11.10 7.37
N ALA A 90 -8.22 -11.63 7.52
CA ALA A 90 -7.22 -11.15 8.46
C ALA A 90 -6.14 -10.33 7.75
N LEU A 91 -6.39 -9.04 7.56
CA LEU A 91 -5.43 -8.10 6.97
C LEU A 91 -4.22 -7.87 7.90
N LYS A 92 -3.05 -7.58 7.31
CA LYS A 92 -1.85 -7.14 8.04
C LYS A 92 -1.85 -5.66 8.40
N ILE A 93 -2.76 -4.88 7.81
CA ILE A 93 -2.94 -3.46 8.06
C ILE A 93 -4.29 -3.19 8.71
N ASP A 94 -4.33 -2.16 9.55
CA ASP A 94 -5.54 -1.51 10.03
C ASP A 94 -5.43 -0.01 9.70
N SER A 95 -6.54 0.69 9.55
CA SER A 95 -6.57 2.09 9.10
C SER A 95 -7.34 2.95 10.09
N GLU A 96 -6.69 3.90 10.77
CA GLU A 96 -7.34 4.75 11.78
C GLU A 96 -7.58 6.22 11.31
N VAL A 97 -7.32 6.55 10.04
CA VAL A 97 -7.20 7.96 9.57
C VAL A 97 -8.24 8.39 8.52
N ALA A 98 -9.08 7.47 8.03
CA ALA A 98 -10.17 7.78 7.11
C ALA A 98 -11.51 7.96 7.87
N THR A 99 -12.49 8.62 7.23
CA THR A 99 -13.88 8.56 7.72
C THR A 99 -14.33 7.09 7.72
N ASP A 100 -15.19 6.70 8.66
CA ASP A 100 -15.57 5.29 8.88
C ASP A 100 -16.06 4.59 7.60
N GLU A 101 -16.79 5.31 6.74
CA GLU A 101 -17.28 4.80 5.45
C GLU A 101 -16.15 4.55 4.43
N ASP A 102 -15.25 5.52 4.23
CA ASP A 102 -14.10 5.38 3.31
C ASP A 102 -13.14 4.27 3.79
N LYS A 103 -12.96 4.13 5.11
CA LYS A 103 -12.19 3.02 5.72
C LYS A 103 -12.81 1.67 5.36
N GLY A 104 -14.13 1.56 5.51
CA GLY A 104 -14.87 0.34 5.22
C GLY A 104 -14.62 -0.13 3.80
N GLU A 105 -14.80 0.75 2.82
CA GLU A 105 -14.57 0.43 1.41
C GLU A 105 -13.13 -0.04 1.13
N PHE A 106 -12.12 0.62 1.70
CA PHE A 106 -10.72 0.20 1.54
C PHE A 106 -10.47 -1.22 2.05
N LEU A 107 -10.91 -1.52 3.28
CA LEU A 107 -10.71 -2.84 3.87
C LEU A 107 -11.50 -3.91 3.10
N GLU A 108 -12.72 -3.61 2.67
CA GLU A 108 -13.54 -4.53 1.88
C GLU A 108 -12.95 -4.78 0.49
N ILE A 109 -12.34 -3.79 -0.16
CA ILE A 109 -11.59 -4.01 -1.40
C ILE A 109 -10.40 -4.94 -1.17
N LEU A 110 -9.64 -4.76 -0.09
CA LEU A 110 -8.49 -5.64 0.20
C LEU A 110 -8.93 -7.09 0.45
N LYS A 111 -10.06 -7.31 1.13
CA LYS A 111 -10.61 -8.66 1.36
C LYS A 111 -11.19 -9.26 0.09
N SER A 112 -12.15 -8.57 -0.53
CA SER A 112 -12.99 -9.10 -1.61
C SER A 112 -12.36 -9.00 -3.00
N GLY A 113 -11.46 -8.02 -3.21
CA GLY A 113 -10.93 -7.68 -4.54
C GLY A 113 -11.89 -6.96 -5.44
N LYS A 114 -12.98 -6.41 -4.89
CA LYS A 114 -14.02 -5.74 -5.66
C LYS A 114 -14.27 -4.36 -5.10
N ALA A 115 -14.48 -3.41 -6.00
CA ALA A 115 -14.93 -2.06 -5.69
C ALA A 115 -16.33 -1.87 -6.29
N ASP A 116 -17.36 -2.22 -5.52
CA ASP A 116 -18.75 -2.16 -5.96
C ASP A 116 -19.14 -0.78 -6.52
N ASP A 117 -20.13 -0.71 -7.41
CA ASP A 117 -20.57 0.56 -8.02
C ASP A 117 -21.11 1.56 -6.99
N GLY A 118 -21.56 1.04 -5.84
CA GLY A 118 -21.95 1.83 -4.68
C GLY A 118 -20.78 2.52 -3.99
N PHE A 119 -19.56 2.00 -4.13
CA PHE A 119 -18.38 2.53 -3.43
C PHE A 119 -17.94 3.85 -4.02
N LYS A 120 -17.92 4.91 -3.22
CA LYS A 120 -17.63 6.30 -3.64
C LYS A 120 -16.32 6.84 -3.11
N SER A 121 -15.61 6.12 -2.24
CA SER A 121 -14.34 6.57 -1.70
C SER A 121 -13.28 6.70 -2.79
N ARG A 122 -12.27 7.53 -2.50
CA ARG A 122 -11.07 7.65 -3.34
C ARG A 122 -10.30 6.33 -3.44
N TYR A 123 -10.45 5.43 -2.46
CA TYR A 123 -9.85 4.10 -2.50
C TYR A 123 -10.49 3.24 -3.59
N ALA A 124 -11.82 3.27 -3.68
CA ALA A 124 -12.57 2.56 -4.70
C ALA A 124 -12.31 3.11 -6.10
N GLU A 125 -12.25 4.44 -6.26
CA GLU A 125 -11.86 5.08 -7.51
C GLU A 125 -10.44 4.67 -7.96
N ASN A 126 -9.48 4.69 -7.03
CA ASN A 126 -8.10 4.28 -7.30
C ASN A 126 -8.01 2.79 -7.67
N TYR A 127 -8.77 1.92 -6.99
CA TYR A 127 -8.81 0.50 -7.31
C TYR A 127 -9.34 0.25 -8.72
N ARG A 128 -10.50 0.83 -9.06
CA ARG A 128 -11.08 0.75 -10.43
C ARG A 128 -10.15 1.33 -11.49
N PHE A 129 -9.41 2.38 -11.16
CA PHE A 129 -8.37 2.91 -12.05
C PHE A 129 -7.27 1.88 -12.29
N PHE A 130 -6.79 1.20 -11.24
CA PHE A 130 -5.77 0.16 -11.39
C PHE A 130 -6.29 -1.04 -12.18
N GLU A 131 -7.52 -1.50 -11.96
CA GLU A 131 -8.11 -2.58 -12.76
C GLU A 131 -8.04 -2.26 -14.26
N LYS A 132 -8.48 -1.06 -14.66
CA LYS A 132 -8.41 -0.60 -16.07
C LYS A 132 -6.99 -0.54 -16.60
N LYS A 133 -6.03 -0.05 -15.81
CA LYS A 133 -4.63 0.05 -16.23
C LYS A 133 -3.95 -1.31 -16.33
N ILE A 134 -4.30 -2.23 -15.44
CA ILE A 134 -3.80 -3.60 -15.45
C ILE A 134 -4.38 -4.37 -16.64
N ASP A 135 -5.64 -4.14 -17.00
CA ASP A 135 -6.25 -4.70 -18.21
C ASP A 135 -5.53 -4.26 -19.48
N ALA A 136 -5.25 -2.96 -19.61
CA ALA A 136 -4.45 -2.44 -20.71
C ALA A 136 -3.04 -3.04 -20.71
N PHE A 137 -2.38 -3.08 -19.56
CA PHE A 137 -1.04 -3.67 -19.43
C PHE A 137 -0.99 -5.15 -19.80
N LEU A 138 -2.00 -5.94 -19.39
CA LEU A 138 -2.09 -7.35 -19.74
C LEU A 138 -2.33 -7.56 -21.25
N SER A 139 -3.09 -6.66 -21.88
CA SER A 139 -3.32 -6.67 -23.32
C SER A 139 -2.04 -6.35 -24.10
N ASP A 140 -1.31 -5.33 -23.68
CA ASP A 140 -0.12 -4.84 -24.38
C ASP A 140 1.12 -5.72 -24.10
N TYR A 141 1.24 -6.26 -22.88
CA TYR A 141 2.42 -6.99 -22.40
C TYR A 141 2.07 -8.29 -21.64
N PRO A 142 1.37 -9.24 -22.27
CA PRO A 142 0.85 -10.43 -21.59
C PRO A 142 1.93 -11.29 -20.93
N SER A 143 3.10 -11.42 -21.58
CA SER A 143 4.25 -12.17 -21.06
C SER A 143 4.93 -11.47 -19.88
N TYR A 144 4.73 -10.16 -19.72
CA TYR A 144 5.42 -9.38 -18.67
C TYR A 144 4.57 -9.12 -17.44
N PHE A 145 3.29 -9.50 -17.49
CA PHE A 145 2.30 -9.24 -16.45
C PHE A 145 2.81 -9.51 -15.04
N ARG A 146 3.41 -10.69 -14.82
CA ARG A 146 3.92 -11.14 -13.52
C ARG A 146 5.14 -10.40 -13.01
N TYR A 147 5.97 -9.85 -13.90
CA TYR A 147 7.23 -9.21 -13.49
C TYR A 147 6.99 -7.91 -12.75
N LEU A 148 6.00 -7.12 -13.18
CA LEU A 148 5.73 -5.81 -12.58
C LEU A 148 5.41 -5.89 -11.07
N PRO A 149 4.40 -6.66 -10.59
CA PRO A 149 4.13 -6.77 -9.15
C PRO A 149 5.27 -7.46 -8.38
N VAL A 150 5.96 -8.45 -8.96
CA VAL A 150 7.13 -9.09 -8.31
C VAL A 150 8.27 -8.09 -8.10
N ARG A 151 8.57 -7.26 -9.10
CA ARG A 151 9.62 -6.22 -9.02
C ARG A 151 9.20 -5.09 -8.08
N ILE A 152 7.91 -4.75 -8.01
CA ILE A 152 7.41 -3.82 -6.99
C ILE A 152 7.69 -4.38 -5.59
N LEU A 153 7.33 -5.64 -5.32
CA LEU A 153 7.51 -6.26 -4.00
C LEU A 153 9.00 -6.42 -3.59
N ASN A 154 9.88 -6.77 -4.52
CA ASN A 154 11.28 -7.10 -4.21
C ASN A 154 12.26 -5.92 -4.31
N ASN A 155 11.93 -4.90 -5.11
CA ASN A 155 12.87 -3.85 -5.50
C ASN A 155 12.40 -2.45 -5.16
N CYS A 156 11.12 -2.23 -4.84
CA CYS A 156 10.68 -0.94 -4.32
C CYS A 156 10.83 -0.90 -2.81
N ILE A 157 11.56 0.10 -2.31
CA ILE A 157 11.94 0.22 -0.90
C ILE A 157 11.23 1.42 -0.29
N LEU A 158 10.38 1.15 0.72
CA LEU A 158 9.96 2.14 1.70
C LEU A 158 11.00 2.15 2.80
N LEU A 159 11.65 3.29 3.06
CA LEU A 159 12.71 3.38 4.07
C LEU A 159 12.09 3.58 5.46
N PRO A 160 12.11 2.59 6.36
CA PRO A 160 11.49 2.73 7.68
C PRO A 160 12.28 3.70 8.54
N ILE A 161 11.59 4.67 9.14
CA ILE A 161 12.09 5.53 10.20
C ILE A 161 11.20 5.27 11.41
N GLU A 162 11.72 4.50 12.36
CA GLU A 162 11.03 4.21 13.61
C GLU A 162 11.41 5.26 14.65
N ALA A 163 10.41 5.95 15.18
CA ALA A 163 10.55 6.90 16.27
C ALA A 163 10.20 6.25 17.61
N ASP A 164 10.82 6.74 18.69
CA ASP A 164 10.60 6.20 20.03
C ASP A 164 9.15 6.36 20.53
N ASN A 165 8.47 7.41 20.08
CA ASN A 165 7.10 7.75 20.46
C ASN A 165 6.44 8.64 19.40
N GLN A 166 5.15 8.90 19.59
CA GLN A 166 4.33 9.67 18.65
C GLN A 166 4.83 11.11 18.45
N ASP A 167 5.27 11.80 19.51
CA ASP A 167 5.72 13.19 19.41
C ASP A 167 7.01 13.29 18.59
N SER A 168 7.96 12.38 18.81
CA SER A 168 9.16 12.26 17.98
C SER A 168 8.81 11.94 16.53
N ALA A 169 7.83 11.06 16.28
CA ALA A 169 7.37 10.72 14.94
C ALA A 169 6.77 11.94 14.20
N LEU A 170 5.95 12.73 14.90
CA LEU A 170 5.37 13.97 14.37
C LEU A 170 6.47 15.01 14.05
N GLN A 171 7.48 15.14 14.91
CA GLN A 171 8.60 16.04 14.66
C GLN A 171 9.41 15.62 13.43
N ILE A 172 9.68 14.32 13.28
CA ILE A 172 10.35 13.77 12.09
C ILE A 172 9.50 14.06 10.85
N PHE A 173 8.19 13.80 10.91
CA PHE A 173 7.27 14.09 9.82
C PHE A 173 7.27 15.56 9.41
N SER A 174 7.17 16.49 10.35
CA SER A 174 7.23 17.93 10.06
C SER A 174 8.57 18.29 9.40
N THR A 175 9.68 17.78 9.94
CA THR A 175 11.02 18.05 9.38
C THR A 175 11.20 17.49 7.97
N LEU A 176 10.63 16.33 7.66
CA LEU A 176 10.68 15.72 6.33
C LEU A 176 9.85 16.52 5.32
N ASN A 177 8.70 17.05 5.72
CA ASN A 177 7.86 17.88 4.85
C ASN A 177 8.40 19.31 4.68
N ASP A 178 9.01 19.88 5.72
CA ASP A 178 9.63 21.22 5.66
C ASP A 178 10.83 21.27 4.71
N ARG A 179 11.44 20.11 4.43
CA ARG A 179 12.50 19.96 3.41
C ARG A 179 11.94 19.61 2.01
N GLY A 180 10.62 19.45 1.88
CA GLY A 180 9.88 19.12 0.66
C GLY A 180 8.78 20.16 0.33
N LYS A 181 7.74 19.75 -0.42
CA LYS A 181 6.56 20.62 -0.68
C LYS A 181 5.84 20.85 0.66
N PRO A 182 5.63 22.12 1.10
CA PRO A 182 5.02 22.40 2.40
C PRO A 182 3.64 21.75 2.52
N LEU A 183 3.33 21.25 3.71
CA LEU A 183 1.97 20.84 4.07
C LEU A 183 1.03 22.03 3.96
N SER A 184 -0.25 21.77 3.66
CA SER A 184 -1.26 22.81 3.82
C SER A 184 -1.56 23.01 5.31
N ASP A 185 -1.88 24.23 5.73
CA ASP A 185 -2.28 24.53 7.11
C ASP A 185 -3.45 23.64 7.59
N ALA A 186 -4.29 23.18 6.66
CA ALA A 186 -5.39 22.26 6.94
C ALA A 186 -4.92 20.86 7.38
N ASP A 187 -3.81 20.36 6.84
CA ASP A 187 -3.26 19.05 7.21
C ASP A 187 -2.62 19.11 8.61
N ILE A 188 -1.93 20.20 8.91
CA ILE A 188 -1.35 20.48 10.24
C ILE A 188 -2.48 20.60 11.28
N PHE A 189 -3.53 21.36 10.96
CA PHE A 189 -4.69 21.54 11.83
C PHE A 189 -5.41 20.22 12.08
N LYS A 190 -5.64 19.41 11.04
CA LYS A 190 -6.31 18.11 11.16
C LYS A 190 -5.51 17.15 12.06
N ALA A 191 -4.19 17.09 11.91
CA ALA A 191 -3.32 16.30 12.78
C ALA A 191 -3.37 16.74 14.25
N GLN A 192 -3.40 18.06 14.51
CA GLN A 192 -3.55 18.60 15.87
C GLN A 192 -4.93 18.29 16.47
N CYS A 193 -6.00 18.38 15.69
CA CYS A 193 -7.34 17.99 16.14
C CYS A 193 -7.41 16.49 16.50
N TYR A 194 -6.89 15.60 15.64
CA TYR A 194 -6.83 14.17 15.96
C TYR A 194 -6.07 13.90 17.26
N LYS A 195 -4.93 14.57 17.48
CA LYS A 195 -4.16 14.47 18.74
C LYS A 195 -5.00 14.89 19.95
N HIS A 196 -5.79 15.97 19.82
CA HIS A 196 -6.62 16.48 20.91
C HIS A 196 -7.80 15.56 21.24
N TYR A 197 -8.52 15.06 20.24
CA TYR A 197 -9.69 14.21 20.45
C TYR A 197 -9.32 12.79 20.92
N ALA A 198 -8.22 12.23 20.42
CA ALA A 198 -7.67 10.97 20.91
C ALA A 198 -7.27 11.05 22.39
N ALA A 199 -6.68 12.17 22.83
CA ALA A 199 -6.34 12.42 24.23
C ALA A 199 -7.57 12.61 25.15
N MET A 200 -8.72 12.95 24.58
CA MET A 200 -9.99 13.11 25.31
C MET A 200 -10.85 11.84 25.33
N GLY A 201 -10.40 10.74 24.70
CA GLY A 201 -11.16 9.49 24.62
C GLY A 201 -12.40 9.58 23.72
N LEU A 202 -12.49 10.63 22.90
CA LEU A 202 -13.55 10.81 21.91
C LEU A 202 -13.00 10.29 20.58
N ARG A 203 -13.47 9.11 20.15
CA ARG A 203 -13.23 8.58 18.81
C ARG A 203 -14.26 9.15 17.86
#